data_AF-A0A820Z8U1-F1
#
_entry.id   AF-A0A820Z8U1-F1
#
_cell.length_a   1.000
_cell.length_b   1.000
_cell.length_c   1.000
_cell.angle_alpha   90.00
_cell.angle_beta   90.00
_cell.angle_gamma   90.00
#
_symmetry.space_group_name_H-M   'P 1'
#
loop_
_entity.id
_entity.type
_entity.pdbx_description
1 polymer ?
#
loop_
_entity_poly.entity_id
_entity_poly.type
_entity_poly.pdbx_seq_one_letter_code
_entity_poly.pdbx_strand_id
1 'polypeptide(L)' 'MHDIVNNFRNNILGLPALHTRQATFIMVNEHVPFTYCWSPSLVPKPIDWPPYINVSGFFFLNHDATADKKRPV' A
#
# COMPACT_ATOMS: atom_id res chain seq x y z
N MET A 1 -6.10 5.46 19.83
CA MET A 1 -4.99 5.81 18.91
C MET A 1 -5.59 6.40 17.64
N HIS A 2 -6.30 7.53 17.77
CA HIS A 2 -6.94 8.18 16.63
C HIS A 2 -6.33 9.57 16.48
N ASP A 3 -6.01 9.92 15.23
CA ASP A 3 -5.50 11.22 14.78
C ASP A 3 -4.04 11.61 15.02
N ILE A 4 -3.12 10.63 15.11
CA ILE A 4 -1.67 10.93 15.05
C ILE A 4 -1.32 11.74 13.77
N VAL A 5 -1.90 11.36 12.64
CA VAL A 5 -1.66 12.02 11.34
C VAL A 5 -2.18 13.46 11.34
N ASN A 6 -3.43 13.69 11.76
CA ASN A 6 -4.00 15.04 11.77
C ASN A 6 -3.40 15.94 12.86
N ASN A 7 -3.00 15.38 14.00
CA ASN A 7 -2.24 16.11 15.01
C ASN A 7 -0.89 16.58 14.46
N PHE A 8 -0.17 15.72 13.74
CA PHE A 8 1.09 16.09 13.09
C PHE A 8 0.88 17.17 12.02
N ARG A 9 -0.14 17.02 11.17
CA ARG A 9 -0.49 18.00 10.14
C ARG A 9 -0.79 19.38 10.71
N ASN A 10 -1.66 19.46 11.72
CA ASN A 10 -2.07 20.74 12.31
C ASN A 10 -0.95 21.36 13.17
N ASN A 11 -0.39 20.60 14.11
CA ASN A 11 0.46 21.16 15.17
C ASN A 11 1.92 21.35 14.74
N ILE A 12 2.39 20.58 13.74
CA ILE A 12 3.79 20.65 13.29
C ILE A 12 3.89 21.26 11.90
N LEU A 13 3.06 20.82 10.95
CA LEU A 13 3.15 21.28 9.56
C LEU A 13 2.28 22.50 9.25
N GLY A 14 1.35 22.89 10.14
CA GLY A 14 0.38 23.97 9.89
C GLY A 14 -0.60 23.66 8.75
N LEU A 15 -0.75 22.39 8.38
CA LEU A 15 -1.64 21.93 7.32
C LEU A 15 -3.02 21.61 7.90
N PRO A 16 -4.11 21.84 7.14
CA PRO A 16 -5.45 21.50 7.60
C PRO A 16 -5.60 19.98 7.82
N ALA A 17 -6.46 19.63 8.77
CA ALA A 17 -6.84 18.26 9.03
C ALA A 17 -7.36 17.58 7.74
N LEU A 18 -6.95 16.34 7.56
CA LEU A 18 -7.31 15.52 6.42
C LEU A 18 -8.33 14.47 6.85
N HIS A 19 -9.50 14.51 6.22
CA HIS A 19 -10.49 13.44 6.41
C HIS A 19 -10.09 12.20 5.63
N THR A 20 -10.38 11.00 6.16
CA THR A 20 -10.05 9.72 5.52
C THR A 20 -10.55 9.62 4.07
N ARG A 21 -11.77 10.09 3.80
CA ARG A 21 -12.32 10.13 2.41
C ARG A 21 -11.52 11.07 1.50
N GLN A 22 -11.05 12.20 2.01
CA GLN A 22 -10.22 13.12 1.22
C GLN A 22 -8.85 12.52 0.95
N ALA A 23 -8.26 11.80 1.93
CA ALA A 23 -6.97 11.14 1.77
C ALA A 23 -6.94 10.18 0.57
N THR A 24 -7.99 9.39 0.38
CA THR A 24 -8.11 8.50 -0.78
C THR A 24 -8.14 9.25 -2.11
N PHE A 25 -8.85 10.39 -2.19
CA PHE A 25 -8.86 11.19 -3.41
C PHE A 25 -7.49 11.82 -3.70
N ILE A 26 -6.79 12.32 -2.68
CA ILE A 26 -5.45 12.90 -2.85
C ILE A 26 -4.47 11.86 -3.39
N MET A 27 -4.51 10.62 -2.88
CA MET A 27 -3.62 9.55 -3.37
C MET A 27 -3.81 9.28 -4.87
N VAL A 28 -5.06 9.34 -5.35
CA VAL A 28 -5.38 9.14 -6.77
C VAL A 28 -5.00 10.38 -7.61
N ASN A 29 -5.36 11.58 -7.15
CA ASN A 29 -5.13 12.83 -7.88
C ASN A 29 -3.64 13.16 -8.02
N GLU A 30 -2.85 12.87 -6.98
CA GLU A 30 -1.41 13.12 -6.96
C GLU A 30 -0.60 11.94 -7.51
N HIS A 31 -1.26 10.96 -8.14
CA HIS A 31 -0.63 9.80 -8.76
C HIS A 31 0.36 9.07 -7.83
N VAL A 32 0.03 8.98 -6.54
CA VAL A 32 0.91 8.38 -5.53
C VAL A 32 1.13 6.91 -5.90
N PRO A 33 2.37 6.45 -6.14
CA PRO A 33 2.60 5.08 -6.57
C PRO A 33 2.20 4.07 -5.49
N PHE A 34 1.43 3.04 -5.86
CA PHE A 34 1.11 1.95 -4.96
C PHE A 34 0.99 0.60 -5.68
N THR A 35 1.19 -0.48 -4.92
CA THR A 35 1.20 -1.85 -5.44
C THR A 35 0.19 -2.70 -4.71
N TYR A 36 -0.75 -3.30 -5.45
CA TYR A 36 -1.64 -4.30 -4.90
C TYR A 36 -0.98 -5.67 -4.81
N CYS A 37 -1.37 -6.40 -3.77
CA CYS A 37 -0.73 -7.63 -3.36
C CYS A 37 -1.67 -8.82 -3.55
N TRP A 38 -2.01 -9.11 -4.80
CA TRP A 38 -2.67 -10.35 -5.20
C TRP A 38 -1.94 -11.00 -6.37
N SER A 39 -2.20 -12.29 -6.59
CA SER A 39 -1.65 -13.03 -7.74
C SER A 39 -2.25 -12.54 -9.07
N PRO A 40 -1.47 -12.02 -10.03
CA PRO A 40 -1.97 -11.62 -11.34
C PRO A 40 -2.63 -12.76 -12.13
N SER A 41 -2.29 -14.02 -11.81
CA SER A 41 -2.92 -15.20 -12.40
C SER A 41 -4.35 -15.43 -11.91
N LEU A 42 -4.71 -14.91 -10.72
CA LEU A 42 -6.07 -14.98 -10.19
C LEU A 42 -6.93 -13.87 -10.81
N VAL A 43 -6.43 -12.64 -10.78
CA VAL A 43 -7.06 -11.47 -11.40
C VAL A 43 -5.97 -10.63 -12.08
N PRO A 44 -5.97 -10.50 -13.42
CA PRO A 44 -5.00 -9.66 -14.11
C PRO A 44 -5.22 -8.19 -13.77
N LYS A 45 -4.17 -7.38 -13.90
CA LYS A 45 -4.28 -5.92 -13.77
C LYS A 45 -5.30 -5.40 -14.80
N PRO A 46 -6.34 -4.65 -14.38
CA PRO A 46 -7.26 -4.02 -15.32
C PRO A 46 -6.54 -3.08 -16.29
N ILE A 47 -6.98 -3.08 -17.55
CA ILE A 47 -6.32 -2.34 -18.63
C ILE A 47 -6.44 -0.82 -18.47
N ASP A 48 -7.50 -0.37 -17.80
CA ASP A 48 -7.82 1.03 -17.53
C ASP A 48 -7.07 1.61 -16.33
N TRP A 49 -6.28 0.80 -15.63
CA TRP A 49 -5.52 1.27 -14.49
C TRP A 49 -4.30 2.11 -14.88
N PRO A 50 -4.10 3.27 -14.22
CA PRO A 50 -2.99 4.15 -14.52
C PRO A 50 -1.61 3.50 -14.24
N PRO A 51 -0.54 4.05 -14.83
CA PRO A 51 0.79 3.45 -14.76
C PRO A 51 1.44 3.48 -13.37
N TYR A 52 0.99 4.35 -12.47
CA TYR A 52 1.49 4.42 -11.09
C TYR A 52 0.92 3.32 -10.17
N ILE A 53 -0.04 2.53 -10.66
CA ILE A 53 -0.64 1.43 -9.92
C ILE A 53 -0.09 0.10 -10.44
N ASN A 54 0.54 -0.67 -9.56
CA ASN A 54 1.11 -1.96 -9.89
C ASN A 54 0.37 -3.12 -9.21
N VAL A 55 0.56 -4.33 -9.75
CA VAL A 55 0.13 -5.59 -9.13
C VAL A 55 1.36 -6.50 -9.13
N SER A 56 1.78 -6.98 -7.95
CA SER A 56 3.02 -7.78 -7.84
C SER A 56 2.76 -9.27 -7.69
N GLY A 57 1.89 -9.65 -6.75
CA GLY A 57 1.80 -11.01 -6.24
C GLY A 57 1.46 -10.96 -4.76
N PHE A 58 1.98 -11.90 -3.99
CA PHE A 58 1.78 -11.92 -2.54
C PHE A 58 3.12 -12.13 -1.86
N PHE A 59 3.24 -11.61 -0.64
CA PHE A 59 4.45 -11.72 0.15
C PHE A 59 4.34 -12.91 1.10
N PHE A 60 5.42 -13.69 1.19
CA PHE A 60 5.56 -14.69 2.23
C PHE A 60 6.36 -14.08 3.38
N LEU A 61 5.87 -14.28 4.60
CA LEU A 61 6.72 -14.05 5.77
C LEU A 61 7.76 -15.18 5.80
N ASN A 62 9.04 -14.82 5.82
CA ASN A 62 10.10 -15.79 6.08
C ASN A 62 9.95 -16.26 7.53
N HIS A 63 9.37 -17.44 7.74
CA HIS A 63 9.24 -18.04 9.07
C HIS A 63 10.56 -18.65 9.59
N ASP A 64 11.68 -18.39 8.91
CA ASP A 64 12.98 -19.01 9.19
C ASP A 64 13.94 -18.04 9.90
N ALA A 65 13.51 -17.48 11.03
CA ALA A 65 14.48 -17.16 12.09
C ALA A 65 14.93 -18.44 12.82
N THR A 66 14.23 -19.58 12.63
CA THR A 66 14.66 -20.93 13.05
C THR A 66 13.81 -21.99 12.37
N ALA A 67 14.10 -22.34 11.12
CA ALA A 67 13.81 -23.67 10.56
C ALA A 67 14.50 -23.82 9.20
N ASP A 68 15.73 -24.33 9.20
CA ASP A 68 16.29 -24.96 8.00
C ASP A 68 15.38 -26.11 7.57
N LYS A 69 14.61 -25.90 6.50
CA LYS A 69 14.04 -26.97 5.69
C LYS A 69 14.31 -26.70 4.23
N LYS A 70 15.46 -27.23 3.79
CA LYS A 70 15.80 -27.55 2.39
C LYS A 70 14.55 -27.91 1.58
N ARG A 71 14.36 -27.18 0.47
CA ARG A 71 13.40 -27.55 -0.58
C ARG A 71 14.00 -28.72 -1.39
N PRO A 72 13.37 -29.92 -1.45
CA PRO A 72 13.77 -30.91 -2.44
C PRO A 72 13.15 -30.52 -3.80
N VAL A 73 14.04 -30.51 -4.80
CA VAL A 73 13.89 -30.49 -6.27
C VAL A 73 12.61 -29.87 -6.84
#